data_AF-A0A269Z5B5-F1
#
_entry.id   AF-A0A269Z5B5-F1
#
_cell.length_a   1.000
_cell.length_b   1.000
_cell.length_c   1.000
_cell.angle_alpha   90.00
_cell.angle_beta   90.00
_cell.angle_gamma   90.00
#
_symmetry.space_group_name_H-M   'P 1'
#
loop_
_entity.id
_entity.type
_entity.pdbx_description
1 polymer ?
#
loop_
_entity_poly.entity_id
_entity_poly.type
_entity_poly.pdbx_seq_one_letter_code
_entity_poly.pdbx_strand_id
1 'polypeptide(L)'
;MSEDSVGRAEDIIAGFDAILPEHERVLEQAAQNVKLGLERDSEVYRGFTQLQFFILTVDFDMRVMLRALLADPQNRLTAEKFLALTLEEAEESAGRMVNAVSKAMRNLPNDTGIHLFDVAKFDEAVRAFKQAMSQMRDDKEFNKTLRLIRNTVSGHIVGDEVGVQNSAIWVLTRQGVSRDIDGVLRSQIVYYAIATLKALNDFARGLQGALRV
;
A
#
# COMPACT_ATOMS: atom_id res chain seq x y z
N MET A 1 -28.90 -9.29 4.07
CA MET A 1 -28.35 -8.01 3.56
C MET A 1 -29.10 -6.90 4.23
N SER A 2 -28.45 -6.04 4.99
CA SER A 2 -29.07 -4.80 5.49
C SER A 2 -29.03 -3.73 4.39
N GLU A 3 -30.14 -3.00 4.19
CA GLU A 3 -30.17 -1.85 3.25
C GLU A 3 -29.10 -0.80 3.59
N ASP A 4 -28.77 -0.65 4.88
CA ASP A 4 -27.75 0.26 5.40
C ASP A 4 -26.33 -0.04 4.88
N SER A 5 -25.98 -1.31 4.70
CA SER A 5 -24.64 -1.68 4.24
C SER A 5 -24.46 -1.56 2.74
N VAL A 6 -25.53 -1.75 1.97
CA VAL A 6 -25.55 -1.51 0.52
C VAL A 6 -25.36 -0.02 0.23
N GLY A 7 -26.16 0.85 0.87
CA GLY A 7 -26.02 2.31 0.69
C GLY A 7 -24.63 2.81 1.08
N ARG A 8 -24.07 2.31 2.19
CA ARG A 8 -22.70 2.64 2.60
C ARG A 8 -21.65 2.19 1.59
N ALA A 9 -21.82 1.05 0.93
CA ALA A 9 -20.88 0.59 -0.09
C ALA A 9 -20.95 1.45 -1.35
N GLU A 10 -22.15 1.84 -1.77
CA GLU A 10 -22.36 2.75 -2.90
C GLU A 10 -21.67 4.11 -2.66
N ASP A 11 -21.81 4.68 -1.46
CA ASP A 11 -21.15 5.93 -1.10
C ASP A 11 -19.61 5.82 -1.14
N ILE A 12 -19.06 4.70 -0.67
CA ILE A 12 -17.60 4.45 -0.71
C ILE A 12 -17.12 4.29 -2.16
N ILE A 13 -17.86 3.55 -2.99
CA ILE A 13 -17.54 3.37 -4.41
C ILE A 13 -17.56 4.72 -5.13
N ALA A 14 -18.60 5.53 -4.92
CA ALA A 14 -18.71 6.87 -5.49
C ALA A 14 -17.54 7.76 -5.05
N GLY A 15 -17.13 7.66 -3.78
CA GLY A 15 -15.94 8.34 -3.27
C GLY A 15 -14.65 7.93 -3.98
N PHE A 16 -14.46 6.64 -4.26
CA PHE A 16 -13.33 6.16 -5.06
C PHE A 16 -13.40 6.63 -6.52
N ASP A 17 -14.57 6.53 -7.15
CA ASP A 17 -14.79 6.97 -8.54
C ASP A 17 -14.46 8.44 -8.75
N ALA A 18 -14.76 9.28 -7.76
CA ALA A 18 -14.46 10.71 -7.82
C ALA A 18 -12.96 11.04 -7.77
N ILE A 19 -12.13 10.21 -7.12
CA ILE A 19 -10.72 10.54 -6.85
C ILE A 19 -9.72 9.74 -7.69
N LEU A 20 -10.08 8.52 -8.14
CA LEU A 20 -9.18 7.64 -8.86
C LEU A 20 -8.56 8.28 -10.11
N PRO A 21 -9.30 9.03 -10.96
CA PRO A 21 -8.71 9.69 -12.13
C PRO A 21 -7.60 10.69 -11.77
N GLU A 22 -7.75 11.44 -10.69
CA GLU A 22 -6.72 12.39 -10.24
C GLU A 22 -5.53 11.65 -9.61
N HIS A 23 -5.78 10.58 -8.85
CA HIS A 23 -4.71 9.76 -8.30
C HIS A 23 -3.87 9.10 -9.40
N GLU A 24 -4.49 8.66 -10.50
CA GLU A 24 -3.78 8.14 -11.67
C GLU A 24 -2.88 9.22 -12.31
N ARG A 25 -3.39 10.45 -12.49
CA ARG A 25 -2.57 11.57 -12.98
C ARG A 25 -1.39 11.90 -12.05
N VAL A 26 -1.61 11.89 -10.74
CA VAL A 26 -0.55 12.12 -9.74
C VAL A 26 0.49 10.99 -9.80
N LEU A 27 0.06 9.75 -10.03
CA LEU A 27 0.95 8.60 -10.19
C LEU A 27 1.81 8.72 -11.45
N GLU A 28 1.22 9.13 -12.58
CA GLU A 28 1.96 9.43 -13.82
C GLU A 28 3.03 10.52 -13.60
N GLN A 29 2.67 11.59 -12.88
CA GLN A 29 3.63 12.64 -12.55
C GLN A 29 4.75 12.13 -11.64
N ALA A 30 4.44 11.28 -10.67
CA ALA A 30 5.44 10.66 -9.81
C ALA A 30 6.38 9.74 -10.60
N ALA A 31 5.87 9.00 -11.59
CA ALA A 31 6.70 8.20 -12.50
C ALA A 31 7.68 9.08 -13.32
N GLN A 32 7.22 10.25 -13.78
CA GLN A 32 8.11 11.22 -14.43
C GLN A 32 9.19 11.75 -13.48
N ASN A 33 8.85 11.98 -12.20
CA ASN A 33 9.82 12.39 -11.19
C ASN A 33 10.88 11.30 -10.93
N VAL A 34 10.49 10.02 -10.94
CA VAL A 34 11.45 8.90 -10.88
C VAL A 34 12.40 8.94 -12.05
N LYS A 35 11.91 9.15 -13.28
CA LYS A 35 12.77 9.28 -14.47
C LYS A 35 13.80 10.39 -14.29
N LEU A 36 13.38 11.58 -13.87
CA LEU A 36 14.28 12.70 -13.59
C LEU A 36 15.26 12.37 -12.44
N GLY A 37 14.81 11.62 -11.44
CA GLY A 37 15.66 11.18 -10.33
C GLY A 37 16.73 10.18 -10.73
N LEU A 38 16.45 9.32 -11.72
CA LEU A 38 17.44 8.39 -12.27
C LEU A 38 18.53 9.10 -13.11
N GLU A 39 18.19 10.24 -13.70
CA GLU A 39 19.10 11.06 -14.51
C GLU A 39 19.96 12.01 -13.65
N ARG A 40 19.59 12.23 -12.37
CA ARG A 40 20.33 13.10 -11.44
C ARG A 40 21.41 12.35 -10.66
N ASP A 41 22.53 13.05 -10.43
CA ASP A 41 23.61 12.59 -9.55
C ASP A 41 23.30 12.90 -8.07
N SER A 42 22.23 12.30 -7.56
CA SER A 42 21.80 12.42 -6.16
C SER A 42 21.11 11.13 -5.72
N GLU A 43 21.72 10.42 -4.78
CA GLU A 43 21.13 9.22 -4.19
C GLU A 43 19.90 9.57 -3.35
N VAL A 44 19.95 10.72 -2.67
CA VAL A 44 18.83 11.21 -1.84
C VAL A 44 17.62 11.51 -2.71
N TYR A 45 17.78 12.29 -3.78
CA TYR A 45 16.68 12.67 -4.66
C TYR A 45 16.12 11.46 -5.42
N ARG A 46 16.99 10.57 -5.90
CA ARG A 46 16.59 9.31 -6.54
C ARG A 46 15.79 8.42 -5.59
N GLY A 47 16.31 8.20 -4.37
CA GLY A 47 15.61 7.39 -3.38
C GLY A 47 14.27 7.99 -2.96
N PHE A 48 14.21 9.31 -2.79
CA PHE A 48 12.98 10.01 -2.43
C PHE A 48 11.90 9.89 -3.52
N THR A 49 12.26 10.15 -4.78
CA THR A 49 11.31 10.07 -5.91
C THR A 49 10.79 8.63 -6.09
N GLN A 50 11.65 7.63 -5.93
CA GLN A 50 11.25 6.22 -5.93
C GLN A 50 10.31 5.88 -4.77
N LEU A 51 10.61 6.34 -3.55
CA LEU A 51 9.75 6.13 -2.38
C LEU A 51 8.36 6.77 -2.60
N GLN A 52 8.32 8.01 -3.06
CA GLN A 52 7.07 8.70 -3.33
C GLN A 52 6.23 7.97 -4.37
N PHE A 53 6.85 7.57 -5.49
CA PHE A 53 6.16 6.79 -6.51
C PHE A 53 5.61 5.48 -5.95
N PHE A 54 6.43 4.71 -5.22
CA PHE A 54 6.01 3.45 -4.62
C PHE A 54 4.81 3.61 -3.67
N ILE A 55 4.83 4.61 -2.78
CA ILE A 55 3.71 4.88 -1.85
C ILE A 55 2.43 5.21 -2.61
N LEU A 56 2.52 5.98 -3.69
CA LEU A 56 1.36 6.33 -4.53
C LEU A 56 0.84 5.12 -5.32
N THR A 57 1.72 4.24 -5.83
CA THR A 57 1.32 2.99 -6.49
C THR A 57 0.52 2.11 -5.52
N VAL A 58 1.05 1.88 -4.31
CA VAL A 58 0.39 1.06 -3.30
C VAL A 58 -0.96 1.65 -2.89
N ASP A 59 -1.04 2.98 -2.69
CA ASP A 59 -2.31 3.66 -2.40
C ASP A 59 -3.33 3.47 -3.53
N PHE A 60 -2.92 3.68 -4.78
CA PHE A 60 -3.78 3.52 -5.94
C PHE A 60 -4.31 2.09 -6.09
N ASP A 61 -3.41 1.10 -6.04
CA ASP A 61 -3.77 -0.32 -6.18
C ASP A 61 -4.74 -0.76 -5.08
N MET A 62 -4.52 -0.34 -3.82
CA MET A 62 -5.45 -0.61 -2.73
C MET A 62 -6.84 -0.01 -2.97
N ARG A 63 -6.94 1.23 -3.46
CA ARG A 63 -8.23 1.88 -3.77
C ARG A 63 -8.96 1.15 -4.89
N VAL A 64 -8.26 0.79 -5.97
CA VAL A 64 -8.83 0.05 -7.09
C VAL A 64 -9.37 -1.31 -6.63
N MET A 65 -8.61 -2.04 -5.82
CA MET A 65 -9.02 -3.34 -5.30
C MET A 65 -10.19 -3.26 -4.31
N LEU A 66 -10.18 -2.27 -3.40
CA LEU A 66 -11.30 -2.05 -2.48
C LEU A 66 -12.58 -1.68 -3.23
N ARG A 67 -12.48 -0.79 -4.22
CA ARG A 67 -13.59 -0.45 -5.10
C ARG A 67 -14.12 -1.69 -5.82
N ALA A 68 -13.25 -2.48 -6.44
CA ALA A 68 -13.64 -3.69 -7.16
C ALA A 68 -14.31 -4.72 -6.24
N LEU A 69 -13.79 -4.88 -5.02
CA LEU A 69 -14.34 -5.80 -4.02
C LEU A 69 -15.72 -5.38 -3.51
N LEU A 70 -15.95 -4.07 -3.37
CA LEU A 70 -17.27 -3.54 -2.99
C LEU A 70 -18.27 -3.61 -4.15
N ALA A 71 -17.82 -3.36 -5.39
CA ALA A 71 -18.68 -3.44 -6.56
C ALA A 71 -19.09 -4.88 -6.90
N ASP A 72 -18.20 -5.86 -6.69
CA ASP A 72 -18.49 -7.28 -6.87
C ASP A 72 -17.92 -8.14 -5.73
N PRO A 73 -18.68 -8.31 -4.64
CA PRO A 73 -18.30 -9.15 -3.51
C PRO A 73 -18.08 -10.63 -3.86
N GLN A 74 -18.54 -11.11 -5.02
CA GLN A 74 -18.28 -12.50 -5.44
C GLN A 74 -16.80 -12.74 -5.77
N ASN A 75 -16.08 -11.68 -6.16
CA ASN A 75 -14.64 -11.73 -6.44
C ASN A 75 -13.76 -11.76 -5.18
N ARG A 76 -14.37 -11.80 -3.99
CA ARG A 76 -13.68 -11.73 -2.69
C ARG A 76 -12.48 -12.66 -2.56
N LEU A 77 -12.59 -13.91 -3.04
CA LEU A 77 -11.48 -14.88 -2.99
C LEU A 77 -10.21 -14.35 -3.66
N THR A 78 -10.35 -13.69 -4.81
CA THR A 78 -9.24 -13.18 -5.61
C THR A 78 -8.86 -11.78 -5.18
N ALA A 79 -9.83 -10.89 -4.99
CA ALA A 79 -9.58 -9.51 -4.61
C ALA A 79 -8.93 -9.38 -3.23
N GLU A 80 -9.35 -10.16 -2.22
CA GLU A 80 -8.69 -10.15 -0.90
C GLU A 80 -7.26 -10.70 -0.97
N LYS A 81 -6.98 -11.63 -1.90
CA LYS A 81 -5.64 -12.18 -2.08
C LYS A 81 -4.68 -11.10 -2.58
N PHE A 82 -5.06 -10.35 -3.61
CA PHE A 82 -4.24 -9.25 -4.11
C PHE A 82 -4.18 -8.08 -3.12
N LEU A 83 -5.30 -7.76 -2.44
CA LEU A 83 -5.32 -6.71 -1.43
C LEU A 83 -4.38 -7.01 -0.26
N ALA A 84 -4.31 -8.28 0.16
CA ALA A 84 -3.37 -8.72 1.17
C ALA A 84 -1.91 -8.69 0.68
N LEU A 85 -1.65 -9.00 -0.61
CA LEU A 85 -0.31 -8.84 -1.16
C LEU A 85 0.14 -7.38 -1.13
N THR A 86 -0.72 -6.45 -1.57
CA THR A 86 -0.42 -5.02 -1.54
C THR A 86 -0.25 -4.49 -0.11
N LEU A 87 -0.97 -5.06 0.87
CA LEU A 87 -0.74 -4.76 2.29
C LEU A 87 0.64 -5.21 2.79
N GLU A 88 1.11 -6.38 2.34
CA GLU A 88 2.45 -6.86 2.66
C GLU A 88 3.52 -5.96 2.03
N GLU A 89 3.34 -5.56 0.77
CA GLU A 89 4.22 -4.61 0.09
C GLU A 89 4.25 -3.23 0.79
N ALA A 90 3.09 -2.76 1.26
CA ALA A 90 2.97 -1.50 2.01
C ALA A 90 3.74 -1.52 3.34
N GLU A 91 3.88 -2.69 3.99
CA GLU A 91 4.60 -2.82 5.25
C GLU A 91 6.10 -3.06 5.01
N GLU A 92 6.44 -4.11 4.25
CA GLU A 92 7.82 -4.56 4.10
C GLU A 92 8.60 -3.62 3.17
N SER A 93 8.08 -3.39 1.95
CA SER A 93 8.81 -2.66 0.92
C SER A 93 8.85 -1.17 1.20
N ALA A 94 7.75 -0.55 1.66
CA ALA A 94 7.78 0.85 2.09
C ALA A 94 8.78 1.05 3.23
N GLY A 95 8.80 0.14 4.22
CA GLY A 95 9.74 0.18 5.33
C GLY A 95 11.21 0.14 4.87
N ARG A 96 11.55 -0.75 3.92
CA ARG A 96 12.89 -0.83 3.33
C ARG A 96 13.28 0.45 2.59
N MET A 97 12.39 0.98 1.75
CA MET A 97 12.65 2.20 0.98
C MET A 97 12.82 3.42 1.88
N VAL A 98 11.96 3.57 2.90
CA VAL A 98 12.08 4.62 3.92
C VAL A 98 13.43 4.56 4.63
N ASN A 99 13.87 3.36 5.04
CA ASN A 99 15.15 3.21 5.70
C ASN A 99 16.34 3.53 4.77
N ALA A 100 16.24 3.18 3.48
CA ALA A 100 17.26 3.52 2.48
C ALA A 100 17.39 5.04 2.29
N VAL A 101 16.28 5.76 2.12
CA VAL A 101 16.27 7.22 1.99
C VAL A 101 16.78 7.89 3.27
N SER A 102 16.32 7.45 4.44
CA SER A 102 16.77 7.97 5.74
C SER A 102 18.28 7.80 5.91
N LYS A 103 18.82 6.66 5.47
CA LYS A 103 20.27 6.38 5.51
C LYS A 103 21.04 7.27 4.55
N ALA A 104 20.55 7.45 3.32
CA ALA A 104 21.17 8.35 2.34
C ALA A 104 21.23 9.79 2.88
N MET A 105 20.12 10.31 3.41
CA MET A 105 20.04 11.67 3.96
C MET A 105 21.03 11.92 5.11
N ARG A 106 21.32 10.89 5.92
CA ARG A 106 22.25 11.01 7.07
C ARG A 106 23.71 10.81 6.68
N ASN A 107 23.97 9.88 5.77
CA ASN A 107 25.34 9.44 5.47
C ASN A 107 25.97 10.17 4.28
N LEU A 108 25.17 10.88 3.48
CA LEU A 108 25.62 11.63 2.31
C LEU A 108 25.32 13.12 2.48
N PRO A 109 25.95 13.82 3.45
CA PRO A 109 25.69 15.23 3.69
C PRO A 109 26.12 16.15 2.53
N ASN A 110 26.97 15.64 1.62
CA ASN A 110 27.42 16.33 0.42
C ASN A 110 26.64 15.91 -0.85
N ASP A 111 25.59 15.10 -0.72
CA ASP A 111 24.73 14.73 -1.84
C ASP A 111 24.13 15.98 -2.49
N THR A 112 24.20 16.07 -3.82
CA THR A 112 23.81 17.29 -4.54
C THR A 112 22.33 17.63 -4.37
N GLY A 113 21.48 16.66 -4.03
CA GLY A 113 20.04 16.85 -3.87
C GLY A 113 19.58 17.02 -2.42
N ILE A 114 20.43 16.82 -1.40
CA ILE A 114 20.00 16.88 0.01
C ILE A 114 19.38 18.23 0.39
N HIS A 115 19.87 19.32 -0.20
CA HIS A 115 19.40 20.68 0.07
C HIS A 115 17.94 20.93 -0.34
N LEU A 116 17.38 20.07 -1.20
CA LEU A 116 15.97 20.13 -1.62
C LEU A 116 15.01 19.63 -0.54
N PHE A 117 15.53 19.06 0.55
CA PHE A 117 14.74 18.37 1.56
C PHE A 117 14.93 18.98 2.95
N ASP A 118 13.82 19.09 3.68
CA ASP A 118 13.80 19.26 5.12
C ASP A 118 13.82 17.89 5.80
N VAL A 119 15.02 17.48 6.23
CA VAL A 119 15.25 16.18 6.87
C VAL A 119 14.43 16.02 8.15
N ALA A 120 14.17 17.10 8.90
CA ALA A 120 13.40 17.03 10.13
C ALA A 120 11.92 16.70 9.85
N LYS A 121 11.34 17.34 8.83
CA LYS A 121 9.97 17.04 8.37
C LYS A 121 9.86 15.66 7.75
N PHE A 122 10.87 15.22 7.01
CA PHE A 122 10.93 13.86 6.49
C PHE A 122 10.92 12.82 7.64
N ASP A 123 11.80 12.99 8.64
CA ASP A 123 11.85 12.11 9.81
C ASP A 123 10.54 12.12 10.62
N GLU A 124 9.85 13.27 10.70
CA GLU A 124 8.53 13.38 11.31
C GLU A 124 7.47 12.56 10.55
N ALA A 125 7.39 12.73 9.22
CA ALA A 125 6.48 11.97 8.38
C ALA A 125 6.73 10.46 8.50
N VAL A 126 8.00 10.04 8.53
CA VAL A 126 8.40 8.64 8.72
C VAL A 126 7.96 8.11 10.09
N ARG A 127 8.11 8.89 11.17
CA ARG A 127 7.66 8.47 12.51
C ARG A 127 6.14 8.31 12.56
N ALA A 128 5.40 9.27 12.01
CA ALA A 128 3.94 9.22 11.96
C ALA A 128 3.45 8.00 11.16
N PHE A 129 4.05 7.73 10.00
CA PHE A 129 3.74 6.56 9.19
C PHE A 129 4.01 5.25 9.94
N LYS A 130 5.19 5.11 10.55
CA LYS A 130 5.53 3.93 11.36
C LYS A 130 4.55 3.74 12.52
N GLN A 131 4.13 4.81 13.18
CA GLN A 131 3.14 4.71 14.26
C GLN A 131 1.77 4.27 13.73
N ALA A 132 1.30 4.83 12.60
CA ALA A 132 0.02 4.45 12.00
C ALA A 132 -0.01 2.98 11.57
N MET A 133 1.12 2.44 11.10
CA MET A 133 1.26 1.04 10.69
C MET A 133 1.49 0.06 11.86
N SER A 134 1.68 0.53 13.11
CA SER A 134 2.08 -0.34 14.22
C SER A 134 1.02 -1.40 14.55
N GLN A 135 -0.27 -1.03 14.54
CA GLN A 135 -1.35 -1.96 14.87
C GLN A 135 -1.33 -3.20 13.96
N MET A 136 -1.21 -3.00 12.64
CA MET A 136 -1.16 -4.09 11.68
C MET A 136 0.12 -4.92 11.84
N ARG A 137 1.26 -4.26 12.03
CA ARG A 137 2.56 -4.91 12.20
C ARG A 137 2.65 -5.74 13.48
N ASP A 138 1.96 -5.33 14.55
CA ASP A 138 1.96 -6.05 15.82
C ASP A 138 0.93 -7.20 15.85
N ASP A 139 0.02 -7.25 14.88
CA ASP A 139 -0.97 -8.32 14.71
C ASP A 139 -0.31 -9.58 14.14
N LYS A 140 0.16 -10.46 15.02
CA LYS A 140 0.89 -11.68 14.66
C LYS A 140 0.08 -12.63 13.77
N GLU A 141 -1.23 -12.75 14.00
CA GLU A 141 -2.08 -13.67 13.24
C GLU A 141 -2.37 -13.11 11.85
N PHE A 142 -2.61 -11.81 11.75
CA PHE A 142 -2.74 -11.16 10.45
C PHE A 142 -1.44 -11.26 9.63
N ASN A 143 -0.28 -11.02 10.25
CA ASN A 143 1.01 -11.13 9.55
C ASN A 143 1.38 -12.57 9.13
N LYS A 144 0.87 -13.59 9.81
CA LYS A 144 0.95 -14.98 9.30
C LYS A 144 0.12 -15.14 8.03
N THR A 145 -1.08 -14.56 8.01
CA THR A 145 -1.97 -14.56 6.84
C THR A 145 -1.33 -13.85 5.64
N LEU A 146 -0.74 -12.68 5.83
CA LEU A 146 -0.04 -11.95 4.76
C LEU A 146 1.11 -12.76 4.16
N ARG A 147 1.96 -13.35 5.01
CA ARG A 147 3.09 -14.18 4.55
C ARG A 147 2.65 -15.44 3.80
N LEU A 148 1.57 -16.08 4.25
CA LEU A 148 0.98 -17.22 3.54
C LEU A 148 0.58 -16.81 2.12
N ILE A 149 -0.13 -15.69 1.98
CA ILE A 149 -0.63 -15.16 0.71
C ILE A 149 0.51 -14.79 -0.23
N ARG A 150 1.55 -14.11 0.26
CA ARG A 150 2.75 -13.83 -0.52
C ARG A 150 3.34 -15.12 -1.09
N ASN A 151 3.54 -16.14 -0.24
CA ASN A 151 4.08 -17.42 -0.69
C ASN A 151 3.14 -18.12 -1.67
N THR A 152 1.81 -17.95 -1.55
CA THR A 152 0.83 -18.40 -2.55
C THR A 152 1.04 -17.74 -3.91
N VAL A 153 1.22 -16.41 -3.95
CA VAL A 153 1.38 -15.65 -5.20
C VAL A 153 2.74 -15.95 -5.83
N SER A 154 3.82 -15.88 -5.05
CA SER A 154 5.17 -16.19 -5.52
C SER A 154 5.22 -17.58 -6.15
N GLY A 155 4.68 -18.58 -5.46
CA GLY A 155 4.68 -19.96 -5.97
C GLY A 155 3.81 -20.20 -7.21
N HIS A 156 2.76 -19.41 -7.43
CA HIS A 156 1.99 -19.44 -8.69
C HIS A 156 2.79 -18.90 -9.88
N ILE A 157 3.70 -17.95 -9.64
CA ILE A 157 4.55 -17.34 -10.67
C ILE A 157 5.80 -18.19 -10.93
N VAL A 158 6.42 -18.74 -9.90
CA VAL A 158 7.69 -19.50 -10.02
C VAL A 158 7.50 -21.01 -10.16
N GLY A 159 6.28 -21.53 -10.00
CA GLY A 159 5.95 -22.94 -10.21
C GLY A 159 6.47 -23.89 -9.13
N ASP A 160 6.52 -23.46 -7.86
CA ASP A 160 6.99 -24.30 -6.75
C ASP A 160 5.86 -25.09 -6.06
N GLU A 161 6.17 -26.28 -5.52
CA GLU A 161 5.21 -27.15 -4.83
C GLU A 161 4.58 -26.48 -3.61
N VAL A 162 5.36 -25.63 -2.94
CA VAL A 162 4.94 -24.84 -1.77
C VAL A 162 3.83 -23.85 -2.15
N GLY A 163 3.89 -23.25 -3.34
CA GLY A 163 2.91 -22.36 -3.92
C GLY A 163 1.56 -23.01 -4.16
N VAL A 164 1.58 -24.22 -4.69
CA VAL A 164 0.36 -25.02 -4.91
C VAL A 164 -0.30 -25.35 -3.57
N GLN A 165 0.47 -25.79 -2.58
CA GLN A 165 -0.04 -26.06 -1.23
C GLN A 165 -0.62 -24.81 -0.58
N ASN A 166 0.08 -23.68 -0.63
CA ASN A 166 -0.40 -22.41 -0.08
C ASN A 166 -1.63 -21.88 -0.84
N SER A 167 -1.77 -22.18 -2.13
CA SER A 167 -2.98 -21.85 -2.92
C SER A 167 -4.18 -22.65 -2.46
N ALA A 168 -4.01 -23.95 -2.24
CA ALA A 168 -5.05 -24.80 -1.69
C ALA A 168 -5.47 -24.32 -0.29
N ILE A 169 -4.49 -24.03 0.59
CA ILE A 169 -4.76 -23.49 1.93
C ILE A 169 -5.56 -22.19 1.84
N TRP A 170 -5.16 -21.24 0.98
CA TRP A 170 -5.90 -19.99 0.80
C TRP A 170 -7.37 -20.23 0.45
N VAL A 171 -7.65 -21.06 -0.56
CA VAL A 171 -9.03 -21.37 -0.98
C VAL A 171 -9.82 -21.99 0.17
N LEU A 172 -9.23 -22.93 0.90
CA LEU A 172 -9.86 -23.59 2.05
C LEU A 172 -10.12 -22.61 3.20
N THR A 173 -9.23 -21.65 3.49
CA THR A 173 -9.46 -20.62 4.53
C THR A 173 -10.61 -19.67 4.19
N ARG A 174 -10.99 -19.58 2.91
CA ARG A 174 -12.11 -18.76 2.44
C ARG A 174 -13.41 -19.56 2.30
N GLN A 175 -13.39 -20.86 2.62
CA GLN A 175 -14.60 -21.67 2.64
C GLN A 175 -15.56 -21.15 3.72
N GLY A 176 -16.80 -20.83 3.35
CA GLY A 176 -17.81 -20.30 4.27
C GLY A 176 -17.65 -18.82 4.63
N VAL A 177 -16.63 -18.13 4.08
CA VAL A 177 -16.51 -16.67 4.20
C VAL A 177 -17.59 -16.01 3.34
N SER A 178 -18.39 -15.13 3.95
CA SER A 178 -19.54 -14.50 3.28
C SER A 178 -19.12 -13.69 2.05
N ARG A 179 -19.87 -13.79 0.95
CA ARG A 179 -19.60 -13.08 -0.31
C ARG A 179 -20.66 -12.00 -0.58
N ASP A 180 -21.05 -11.32 0.48
CA ASP A 180 -21.90 -10.13 0.45
C ASP A 180 -21.13 -8.92 0.99
N ILE A 181 -21.72 -7.73 0.84
CA ILE A 181 -21.14 -6.47 1.30
C ILE A 181 -20.84 -6.51 2.80
N ASP A 182 -21.76 -7.04 3.60
CA ASP A 182 -21.58 -7.18 5.05
C ASP A 182 -20.32 -8.02 5.37
N GLY A 183 -20.13 -9.13 4.65
CA GLY A 183 -18.96 -9.98 4.74
C GLY A 183 -17.67 -9.26 4.39
N VAL A 184 -17.68 -8.47 3.31
CA VAL A 184 -16.53 -7.67 2.86
C VAL A 184 -16.17 -6.63 3.92
N LEU A 185 -17.13 -5.86 4.42
CA LEU A 185 -16.89 -4.80 5.40
C LEU A 185 -16.42 -5.33 6.77
N ARG A 186 -16.72 -6.59 7.10
CA ARG A 186 -16.20 -7.28 8.29
C ARG A 186 -14.84 -7.94 8.08
N SER A 187 -14.29 -7.89 6.88
CA SER A 187 -12.98 -8.49 6.58
C SER A 187 -11.86 -7.76 7.31
N GLN A 188 -11.01 -8.51 8.00
CA GLN A 188 -9.79 -7.98 8.60
C GLN A 188 -8.81 -7.43 7.54
N ILE A 189 -8.79 -8.03 6.35
CA ILE A 189 -7.98 -7.53 5.20
C ILE A 189 -8.49 -6.15 4.77
N VAL A 190 -9.81 -5.97 4.66
CA VAL A 190 -10.42 -4.69 4.31
C VAL A 190 -10.19 -3.65 5.41
N TYR A 191 -10.32 -4.04 6.68
CA TYR A 191 -10.03 -3.18 7.82
C TYR A 191 -8.60 -2.61 7.75
N TYR A 192 -7.59 -3.48 7.58
CA TYR A 192 -6.20 -3.03 7.50
C TYR A 192 -5.88 -2.30 6.19
N ALA A 193 -6.54 -2.62 5.08
CA ALA A 193 -6.42 -1.85 3.84
C ALA A 193 -6.89 -0.40 4.03
N ILE A 194 -8.04 -0.17 4.67
CA ILE A 194 -8.54 1.18 4.93
C ILE A 194 -7.61 1.93 5.89
N ALA A 195 -7.14 1.29 6.96
CA ALA A 195 -6.18 1.88 7.89
C ALA A 195 -4.87 2.25 7.20
N THR A 196 -4.38 1.38 6.32
CA THR A 196 -3.15 1.59 5.55
C THR A 196 -3.30 2.70 4.53
N LEU A 197 -4.43 2.78 3.81
CA LEU A 197 -4.72 3.90 2.90
C LEU A 197 -4.66 5.26 3.61
N LYS A 198 -5.19 5.35 4.82
CA LYS A 198 -5.08 6.56 5.63
C LYS A 198 -3.62 6.89 5.93
N ALA A 199 -2.85 5.89 6.39
CA ALA A 199 -1.44 6.04 6.71
C ALA A 199 -0.60 6.46 5.48
N LEU A 200 -0.84 5.86 4.31
CA LEU A 200 -0.16 6.18 3.06
C LEU A 200 -0.49 7.59 2.58
N ASN A 201 -1.76 8.00 2.63
CA ASN A 201 -2.17 9.35 2.26
C ASN A 201 -1.54 10.41 3.17
N ASP A 202 -1.54 10.19 4.49
CA ASP A 202 -0.90 11.12 5.44
C ASP A 202 0.62 11.15 5.24
N PHE A 203 1.23 9.99 4.96
CA PHE A 203 2.65 9.91 4.66
C PHE A 203 3.03 10.61 3.35
N ALA A 204 2.26 10.42 2.28
CA ALA A 204 2.48 11.08 0.99
C ALA A 204 2.42 12.61 1.13
N ARG A 205 1.47 13.14 1.92
CA ARG A 205 1.41 14.57 2.27
C ARG A 205 2.62 15.01 3.08
N GLY A 206 3.04 14.20 4.05
CA GLY A 206 4.25 14.46 4.84
C GLY A 206 5.52 14.51 3.99
N LEU A 207 5.66 13.60 3.02
CA LEU A 207 6.77 13.60 2.04
C LEU A 207 6.77 14.88 1.20
N GLN A 208 5.60 15.30 0.70
CA GLN A 208 5.49 16.57 -0.04
C GLN A 208 5.88 17.78 0.84
N GLY A 209 5.44 17.80 2.09
CA GLY A 209 5.79 18.86 3.05
C GLY A 209 7.28 18.90 3.43
N ALA A 210 8.02 17.82 3.19
CA ALA A 210 9.46 17.75 3.39
C ALA A 210 10.26 18.33 2.22
N LEU A 211 9.64 18.65 1.08
CA LEU A 211 10.31 19.39 0.00
C LEU A 211 10.45 20.86 0.39
N ARG A 212 11.65 21.41 0.20
CA ARG A 212 11.91 22.85 0.30
C ARG A 212 11.60 23.47 -1.06
N VAL A 213 10.38 23.98 -1.19
CA VAL A 213 9.95 24.79 -2.35
C VAL A 213 10.57 26.17 -2.28
#